data_AF-H2N108-F1
#
_entry.id   AF-H2N108-F1
#
_cell.length_a   1.000
_cell.length_b   1.000
_cell.length_c   1.000
_cell.angle_alpha   90.00
_cell.angle_beta   90.00
_cell.angle_gamma   90.00
#
_symmetry.space_group_name_H-M   'P 1'
#
loop_
_entity.id
_entity.type
_entity.pdbx_description
1 polymer ?
#
loop_
_entity_poly.entity_id
_entity_poly.type
_entity_poly.pdbx_seq_one_letter_code
_entity_poly.pdbx_strand_id
1 'polypeptide(L)'
;EKNLGLSGQFHTGSSVSEKVGGAEGTKLDDDFKEMEKKVDITSRAVLDIMTKTTEYLQPNPASRAKLSMINTMSKIRGQDKGPGYPQAETILGDAMLKFGRELGEESSFGMALIDAGESIKELGEVKDALDMEVKQNFIDPLQNLHDKDLKEIQHHLKKMEGRRLDFDYKKKRQGKVQDEEIKQALEKFDESKEIAEQSMFNLLESDIEQVSQLAALVQAQLEYHSRAAEILQQLSSKMEDRYRSALSSKPRKEYSPKPRMTLELLPPSESHNGGIHSAKSPGRSPAPMDQPCCRALYDFEPENEGELGFKEGDIITLTNQIDDNWYEGMINGQSGFFPINYVDILVPLPH
;
A
#
# COMPACT_ATOMS: atom_id res chain seq x y z
N GLU A 1 54.60 -50.66 31.78
CA GLU A 1 53.51 -49.75 32.16
C GLU A 1 52.37 -49.84 31.15
N LYS A 2 51.15 -49.87 31.67
CA LYS A 2 49.83 -49.47 31.11
C LYS A 2 49.44 -49.82 29.66
N ASN A 3 48.67 -50.91 29.64
CA ASN A 3 47.49 -51.24 28.83
C ASN A 3 46.52 -50.06 28.56
N LEU A 4 45.88 -50.03 27.37
CA LEU A 4 44.41 -50.02 27.16
C LEU A 4 44.05 -49.56 25.73
N GLY A 5 43.59 -50.52 24.92
CA GLY A 5 42.70 -50.25 23.79
C GLY A 5 41.27 -50.05 24.29
N LEU A 6 40.54 -49.14 23.67
CA LEU A 6 39.10 -48.94 23.87
C LEU A 6 38.44 -48.77 22.51
N SER A 7 37.89 -49.89 22.04
CA SER A 7 36.84 -49.92 21.03
C SER A 7 35.58 -49.32 21.66
N GLY A 8 35.02 -48.29 21.03
CA GLY A 8 33.79 -47.65 21.47
C GLY A 8 32.61 -48.63 21.40
N GLN A 9 32.07 -48.99 22.57
CA GLN A 9 30.83 -49.73 22.72
C GLN A 9 29.63 -48.81 22.48
N PHE A 10 28.83 -49.15 21.48
CA PHE A 10 27.45 -48.70 21.32
C PHE A 10 26.67 -48.96 22.62
N HIS A 11 26.08 -47.91 23.18
CA HIS A 11 25.16 -48.02 24.30
C HIS A 11 23.81 -48.57 23.82
N THR A 12 23.69 -49.90 23.74
CA THR A 12 22.40 -50.58 23.84
C THR A 12 22.13 -50.83 25.31
N GLY A 13 21.31 -49.99 25.95
CA GLY A 13 21.16 -50.06 27.40
C GLY A 13 20.00 -49.26 27.98
N SER A 14 18.80 -49.33 27.40
CA SER A 14 17.58 -48.88 28.08
C SER A 14 16.97 -50.07 28.82
N SER A 15 17.23 -50.14 30.12
CA SER A 15 16.70 -51.20 31.01
C SER A 15 15.17 -51.24 30.97
N VAL A 16 14.62 -52.38 30.53
CA VAL A 16 13.19 -52.68 30.63
C VAL A 16 12.88 -52.96 32.10
N SER A 17 12.39 -51.95 32.82
CA SER A 17 11.84 -52.12 34.17
C SER A 17 10.38 -52.56 34.07
N GLU A 18 10.13 -53.83 34.33
CA GLU A 18 8.82 -54.38 34.66
C GLU A 18 8.30 -53.76 35.97
N LYS A 19 7.33 -52.85 35.87
CA LYS A 19 6.32 -52.65 36.92
C LYS A 19 4.96 -52.41 36.27
N VAL A 20 4.13 -53.45 36.37
CA VAL A 20 2.72 -53.49 36.03
C VAL A 20 1.95 -52.57 36.98
N GLY A 21 1.22 -51.60 36.42
CA GLY A 21 0.25 -50.78 37.15
C GLY A 21 0.51 -49.28 37.06
N GLY A 22 0.08 -48.67 35.95
CA GLY A 22 0.13 -47.22 35.73
C GLY A 22 1.14 -46.81 34.66
N ALA A 23 0.95 -47.25 33.42
CA ALA A 23 1.85 -46.88 32.33
C ALA A 23 1.68 -45.39 31.98
N GLU A 24 2.63 -44.55 32.44
CA GLU A 24 2.90 -43.25 31.83
C GLU A 24 3.08 -43.45 30.32
N GLY A 25 2.51 -42.54 29.51
CA GLY A 25 2.68 -42.58 28.06
C GLY A 25 4.15 -42.49 27.67
N THR A 26 4.49 -42.97 26.47
CA THR A 26 5.87 -42.89 25.97
C THR A 26 6.33 -41.42 25.97
N LYS A 27 7.30 -41.10 26.84
CA LYS A 27 7.87 -39.75 26.98
C LYS A 27 8.88 -39.53 25.87
N LEU A 28 8.69 -38.44 25.12
CA LEU A 28 9.73 -37.91 24.23
C LEU A 28 10.81 -37.24 25.08
N ASP A 29 12.06 -37.35 24.61
CA ASP A 29 13.21 -36.68 25.18
C ASP A 29 13.00 -35.15 25.18
N ASP A 30 13.65 -34.46 26.13
CA ASP A 30 13.51 -33.01 26.24
C ASP A 30 14.18 -32.28 25.07
N ASP A 31 15.27 -32.83 24.51
CA ASP A 31 15.92 -32.30 23.30
C ASP A 31 14.96 -32.35 22.09
N PHE A 32 14.22 -33.45 21.94
CA PHE A 32 13.22 -33.61 20.88
C PHE A 32 12.10 -32.57 21.00
N LYS A 33 11.57 -32.35 22.21
CA LYS A 33 10.52 -31.35 22.44
C LYS A 33 11.02 -29.93 22.21
N GLU A 34 12.29 -29.65 22.54
CA GLU A 34 12.89 -28.35 22.26
C GLU A 34 12.99 -28.11 20.74
N MET A 35 13.44 -29.10 19.97
CA MET A 35 13.47 -29.01 18.51
C MET A 35 12.07 -28.83 17.91
N GLU A 36 11.10 -29.63 18.34
CA GLU A 36 9.70 -29.50 17.91
C GLU A 36 9.15 -28.08 18.16
N LYS A 37 9.41 -27.54 19.35
CA LYS A 37 9.03 -26.17 19.72
C LYS A 37 9.71 -25.13 18.82
N LYS A 38 11.00 -25.27 18.53
CA LYS A 38 11.73 -24.35 17.66
C LYS A 38 11.17 -24.38 16.24
N VAL A 39 10.90 -25.57 15.69
CA VAL A 39 10.32 -25.71 14.35
C VAL A 39 8.92 -25.11 14.26
N ASP A 40 8.05 -25.30 15.27
CA ASP A 40 6.73 -24.66 15.32
C ASP A 40 6.84 -23.13 15.30
N ILE A 41 7.75 -22.58 16.12
CA ILE A 41 7.99 -21.13 16.17
C ILE A 41 8.49 -20.64 14.81
N THR A 42 9.46 -21.33 14.20
CA THR A 42 9.97 -21.00 12.86
C THR A 42 8.85 -21.01 11.83
N SER A 43 7.98 -22.04 11.83
CA SER A 43 6.85 -22.12 10.90
C SER A 43 5.90 -20.93 11.02
N ARG A 44 5.52 -20.56 12.24
CA ARG A 44 4.64 -19.41 12.49
C ARG A 44 5.32 -18.09 12.13
N ALA A 45 6.61 -17.94 12.45
CA ALA A 45 7.39 -16.76 12.13
C ALA A 45 7.51 -16.53 10.62
N VAL A 46 7.84 -17.59 9.86
CA VAL A 46 7.96 -17.54 8.40
C VAL A 46 6.66 -17.05 7.76
N LEU A 47 5.52 -17.66 8.14
CA LEU A 47 4.22 -17.30 7.59
C LEU A 47 3.80 -15.85 7.92
N ASP A 48 3.97 -15.44 9.18
CA ASP A 48 3.60 -14.10 9.64
C ASP A 48 4.49 -13.03 8.99
N ILE A 49 5.81 -13.20 9.03
CA ILE A 49 6.77 -12.26 8.42
C ILE A 49 6.51 -12.12 6.93
N MET A 50 6.36 -13.22 6.20
CA MET A 50 6.06 -13.19 4.76
C MET A 50 4.76 -12.44 4.46
N THR A 51 3.72 -12.68 5.25
CA THR A 51 2.43 -11.97 5.14
C THR A 51 2.64 -10.47 5.38
N LYS A 52 3.28 -10.09 6.49
CA LYS A 52 3.52 -8.69 6.85
C LYS A 52 4.41 -7.96 5.85
N THR A 53 5.42 -8.61 5.29
CA THR A 53 6.24 -8.02 4.23
C THR A 53 5.41 -7.78 2.96
N THR A 54 4.50 -8.68 2.60
CA THR A 54 3.61 -8.48 1.45
C THR A 54 2.62 -7.32 1.69
N GLU A 55 2.10 -7.18 2.91
CA GLU A 55 1.26 -6.03 3.32
C GLU A 55 2.04 -4.72 3.31
N TYR A 56 3.30 -4.75 3.74
CA TYR A 56 4.21 -3.60 3.74
C TYR A 56 4.51 -3.12 2.32
N LEU A 57 4.85 -4.04 1.40
CA LEU A 57 5.13 -3.68 0.00
C LEU A 57 3.88 -3.13 -0.70
N GLN A 58 2.73 -3.77 -0.46
CA GLN A 58 1.47 -3.42 -1.09
C GLN A 58 0.32 -3.32 -0.06
N PRO A 59 0.14 -2.13 0.54
CA PRO A 59 -0.99 -1.87 1.44
C PRO A 59 -2.34 -2.04 0.74
N ASN A 60 -2.43 -1.70 -0.55
CA ASN A 60 -3.63 -1.89 -1.36
C ASN A 60 -3.89 -3.38 -1.61
N PRO A 61 -5.05 -3.94 -1.17
CA PRO A 61 -5.38 -5.36 -1.37
C PRO A 61 -5.38 -5.82 -2.83
N ALA A 62 -5.79 -4.97 -3.77
CA ALA A 62 -5.86 -5.33 -5.19
C ALA A 62 -4.47 -5.51 -5.81
N SER A 63 -3.54 -4.60 -5.51
CA SER A 63 -2.13 -4.70 -5.93
C SER A 63 -1.43 -5.85 -5.22
N ARG A 64 -1.73 -6.06 -3.93
CA ARG A 64 -1.20 -7.17 -3.13
C ARG A 64 -1.53 -8.54 -3.72
N ALA A 65 -2.79 -8.74 -4.12
CA ALA A 65 -3.22 -9.98 -4.76
C ALA A 65 -2.43 -10.25 -6.05
N LYS A 66 -2.20 -9.21 -6.85
CA LYS A 66 -1.38 -9.32 -8.07
C LYS A 66 0.08 -9.64 -7.76
N LEU A 67 0.70 -8.97 -6.78
CA LEU A 67 2.07 -9.25 -6.34
C LEU A 67 2.27 -10.71 -5.96
N SER A 68 1.32 -11.29 -5.23
CA SER A 68 1.35 -12.72 -4.87
C SER A 68 1.26 -13.66 -6.08
N MET A 69 0.63 -13.23 -7.17
CA MET A 69 0.48 -14.02 -8.41
C MET A 69 1.65 -13.86 -9.37
N ILE A 70 2.63 -13.00 -9.08
CA ILE A 70 3.80 -12.83 -9.93
C ILE A 70 4.67 -14.08 -9.82
N ASN A 71 4.70 -14.84 -10.93
CA ASN A 71 5.65 -15.93 -11.11
C ASN A 71 6.99 -15.36 -11.57
N THR A 72 7.97 -15.38 -10.67
CA THR A 72 9.35 -14.92 -10.89
C THR A 72 10.02 -15.59 -12.11
N MET A 73 9.58 -16.79 -12.50
CA MET A 73 10.02 -17.48 -13.74
C MET A 73 9.55 -16.84 -15.06
N SER A 74 8.58 -15.91 -15.06
CA SER A 74 8.11 -15.27 -16.30
C SER A 74 9.07 -14.19 -16.84
N LYS A 75 10.01 -13.69 -16.02
CA LYS A 75 11.03 -12.72 -16.47
C LYS A 75 12.11 -13.30 -17.38
N ILE A 76 12.28 -14.64 -17.40
CA ILE A 76 13.26 -15.31 -18.29
C ILE A 76 12.91 -15.13 -19.78
N ARG A 77 11.69 -14.67 -20.11
CA ARG A 77 11.25 -14.40 -21.50
C ARG A 77 11.40 -12.95 -21.98
N GLY A 78 12.08 -12.07 -21.24
CA GLY A 78 12.50 -10.76 -21.76
C GLY A 78 11.38 -9.76 -22.03
N GLN A 79 10.30 -9.78 -21.25
CA GLN A 79 9.33 -8.68 -21.22
C GLN A 79 9.51 -7.88 -19.92
N ASP A 80 10.12 -6.70 -20.03
CA ASP A 80 10.24 -5.64 -19.00
C ASP A 80 8.86 -5.00 -18.69
N LYS A 81 7.86 -5.82 -18.42
CA LYS A 81 6.62 -5.33 -17.85
C LYS A 81 6.78 -5.51 -16.35
N GLY A 82 6.76 -4.41 -15.62
CA GLY A 82 6.75 -4.37 -14.16
C GLY A 82 5.60 -5.21 -13.57
N PRO A 83 5.29 -5.06 -12.28
CA PRO A 83 4.39 -5.95 -11.55
C PRO A 83 2.94 -6.09 -12.06
N GLY A 84 2.55 -5.37 -13.12
CA GLY A 84 1.21 -5.48 -13.72
C GLY A 84 0.14 -4.75 -12.92
N TYR A 85 0.55 -3.88 -11.99
CA TYR A 85 -0.26 -2.92 -11.28
C TYR A 85 0.47 -1.58 -11.22
N PRO A 86 -0.25 -0.45 -11.21
CA PRO A 86 0.38 0.86 -11.08
C PRO A 86 0.80 1.11 -9.63
N GLN A 87 1.97 1.71 -9.43
CA GLN A 87 2.36 2.28 -8.15
C GLN A 87 1.69 3.64 -7.94
N ALA A 88 1.51 4.04 -6.68
CA ALA A 88 0.85 5.30 -6.34
C ALA A 88 1.65 6.50 -6.86
N GLU A 89 2.97 6.40 -6.79
CA GLU A 89 3.93 7.38 -7.32
C GLU A 89 3.75 7.56 -8.83
N THR A 90 3.63 6.46 -9.59
CA THR A 90 3.37 6.54 -11.04
C THR A 90 2.07 7.27 -11.36
N ILE A 91 1.00 7.00 -10.60
CA ILE A 91 -0.31 7.67 -10.78
C ILE A 91 -0.20 9.17 -10.50
N LEU A 92 0.50 9.55 -9.43
CA LEU A 92 0.74 10.95 -9.07
C LEU A 92 1.57 11.66 -10.14
N GLY A 93 2.65 11.02 -10.61
CA GLY A 93 3.50 11.54 -11.67
C GLY A 93 2.75 11.77 -12.98
N ASP A 94 1.92 10.81 -13.40
CA ASP A 94 1.11 10.94 -14.61
C ASP A 94 0.11 12.11 -14.51
N ALA A 95 -0.49 12.36 -13.35
CA ALA A 95 -1.36 13.52 -13.13
C ALA A 95 -0.60 14.84 -13.23
N MET A 96 0.58 14.94 -12.59
CA MET A 96 1.44 16.13 -12.67
C MET A 96 1.86 16.43 -14.11
N LEU A 97 2.27 15.39 -14.86
CA LEU A 97 2.65 15.52 -16.27
C LEU A 97 1.50 15.99 -17.14
N LYS A 98 0.29 15.44 -16.93
CA LYS A 98 -0.90 15.82 -17.67
C LYS A 98 -1.19 17.31 -17.50
N PHE A 99 -1.37 17.76 -16.26
CA PHE A 99 -1.72 19.16 -15.99
C PHE A 99 -0.58 20.13 -16.24
N GLY A 100 0.67 19.69 -16.06
CA GLY A 100 1.85 20.47 -16.42
C GLY A 100 1.90 20.82 -17.90
N ARG A 101 1.54 19.87 -18.78
CA ARG A 101 1.42 20.11 -20.23
C ARG A 101 0.24 21.01 -20.59
N GLU A 102 -0.91 20.82 -19.93
CA GLU A 102 -2.11 21.65 -20.16
C GLU A 102 -1.89 23.12 -19.79
N LEU A 103 -1.09 23.41 -18.76
CA LEU A 103 -0.71 24.77 -18.36
C LEU A 103 0.20 25.48 -19.39
N GLY A 104 0.82 24.74 -20.31
CA GLY A 104 1.69 25.25 -21.35
C GLY A 104 3.10 25.62 -20.89
N GLU A 105 4.03 25.65 -21.86
CA GLU A 105 5.48 25.84 -21.63
C GLU A 105 5.84 27.23 -21.07
N GLU A 106 4.95 28.22 -21.23
CA GLU A 106 5.09 29.58 -20.70
C GLU A 106 4.84 29.65 -19.18
N SER A 107 4.18 28.63 -18.61
CA SER A 107 3.89 28.54 -17.18
C SER A 107 5.09 27.98 -16.44
N SER A 108 5.72 28.81 -15.59
CA SER A 108 6.79 28.35 -14.71
C SER A 108 6.33 27.23 -13.77
N PHE A 109 5.05 27.25 -13.38
CA PHE A 109 4.43 26.18 -12.59
C PHE A 109 4.16 24.93 -13.44
N GLY A 110 3.68 25.08 -14.67
CA GLY A 110 3.46 23.95 -15.58
C GLY A 110 4.75 23.17 -15.85
N MET A 111 5.84 23.89 -16.13
CA MET A 111 7.15 23.28 -16.32
C MET A 111 7.73 22.67 -15.03
N ALA A 112 7.45 23.23 -13.84
CA ALA A 112 7.83 22.62 -12.57
C ALA A 112 7.06 21.32 -12.30
N LEU A 113 5.76 21.29 -12.63
CA LEU A 113 4.94 20.08 -12.56
C LEU A 113 5.45 18.98 -13.49
N ILE A 114 5.96 19.34 -14.68
CA ILE A 114 6.57 18.37 -15.59
C ILE A 114 7.81 17.75 -14.95
N ASP A 115 8.77 18.56 -14.49
CA ASP A 115 10.00 18.06 -13.86
C ASP A 115 9.69 17.18 -12.63
N ALA A 116 8.75 17.63 -11.79
CA ALA A 116 8.32 16.86 -10.62
C ALA A 116 7.63 15.55 -11.02
N GLY A 117 6.74 15.60 -12.02
CA GLY A 117 6.02 14.43 -12.51
C GLY A 117 6.94 13.35 -13.08
N GLU A 118 8.00 13.74 -13.81
CA GLU A 118 9.03 12.81 -14.30
C GLU A 118 9.78 12.14 -13.15
N SER A 119 10.27 12.91 -12.18
CA SER A 119 10.99 12.35 -11.03
C SER A 119 10.11 11.49 -10.12
N ILE A 120 8.85 11.88 -9.89
CA ILE A 120 7.91 11.06 -9.11
C ILE A 120 7.57 9.77 -9.85
N LYS A 121 7.49 9.78 -11.19
CA LYS A 121 7.29 8.56 -11.98
C LYS A 121 8.49 7.62 -11.89
N GLU A 122 9.71 8.16 -11.90
CA GLU A 122 10.95 7.42 -11.68
C GLU A 122 10.97 6.75 -10.28
N LEU A 123 10.46 7.42 -9.24
CA LEU A 123 10.26 6.79 -7.92
C LEU A 123 9.34 5.58 -7.98
N GLY A 124 8.30 5.62 -8.84
CA GLY A 124 7.43 4.48 -9.10
C GLY A 124 8.18 3.28 -9.71
N GLU A 125 9.12 3.51 -10.62
CA GLU A 125 9.96 2.45 -11.19
C GLU A 125 10.91 1.84 -10.14
N VAL A 126 11.48 2.68 -9.27
CA VAL A 126 12.29 2.24 -8.13
C VAL A 126 11.45 1.42 -7.13
N LYS A 127 10.18 1.79 -6.93
CA LYS A 127 9.23 1.03 -6.10
C LYS A 127 8.84 -0.32 -6.74
N ASP A 128 8.66 -0.37 -8.06
CA ASP A 128 8.45 -1.62 -8.79
C ASP A 128 9.65 -2.57 -8.65
N ALA A 129 10.87 -2.02 -8.72
CA ALA A 129 12.09 -2.80 -8.51
C ALA A 129 12.16 -3.38 -7.08
N LEU A 130 11.82 -2.59 -6.06
CA LEU A 130 11.75 -3.07 -4.67
C LEU A 130 10.77 -4.25 -4.52
N ASP A 131 9.55 -4.11 -5.04
CA ASP A 131 8.53 -5.15 -4.93
C ASP A 131 9.02 -6.47 -5.55
N MET A 132 9.67 -6.37 -6.70
CA MET A 132 10.21 -7.52 -7.42
C MET A 132 11.38 -8.18 -6.70
N GLU A 133 12.31 -7.37 -6.22
CA GLU A 133 13.52 -7.83 -5.53
C GLU A 133 13.15 -8.57 -4.24
N VAL A 134 12.26 -7.98 -3.43
CA VAL A 134 11.77 -8.60 -2.20
C VAL A 134 10.92 -9.84 -2.51
N LYS A 135 10.10 -9.82 -3.56
CA LYS A 135 9.33 -10.99 -3.97
C LYS A 135 10.25 -12.17 -4.32
N GLN A 136 11.27 -11.92 -5.13
CA GLN A 136 12.17 -12.94 -5.65
C GLN A 136 13.17 -13.47 -4.62
N ASN A 137 13.78 -12.58 -3.82
CA ASN A 137 14.90 -12.95 -2.96
C ASN A 137 14.54 -13.09 -1.48
N PHE A 138 13.31 -12.78 -1.09
CA PHE A 138 12.83 -12.94 0.28
C PHE A 138 11.53 -13.75 0.37
N ILE A 139 10.46 -13.32 -0.30
CA ILE A 139 9.14 -13.97 -0.18
C ILE A 139 9.15 -15.38 -0.80
N ASP A 140 9.65 -15.53 -2.02
CA ASP A 140 9.67 -16.84 -2.71
C ASP A 140 10.50 -17.92 -1.99
N PRO A 141 11.72 -17.62 -1.49
CA PRO A 141 12.48 -18.56 -0.66
C PRO A 141 11.73 -18.96 0.62
N LEU A 142 11.11 -18.00 1.32
CA LEU A 142 10.34 -18.27 2.53
C LEU A 142 9.07 -19.10 2.25
N GLN A 143 8.40 -18.84 1.12
CA GLN A 143 7.27 -19.63 0.67
C GLN A 143 7.69 -21.08 0.37
N ASN A 144 8.84 -21.27 -0.28
CA ASN A 144 9.39 -22.60 -0.56
C ASN A 144 9.73 -23.35 0.74
N LEU A 145 10.38 -22.68 1.70
CA LEU A 145 10.69 -23.22 3.03
C LEU A 145 9.41 -23.68 3.76
N HIS A 146 8.35 -22.86 3.69
CA HIS A 146 7.06 -23.16 4.30
C HIS A 146 6.35 -24.35 3.63
N ASP A 147 6.26 -24.33 2.30
CA ASP A 147 5.42 -25.28 1.56
C ASP A 147 6.08 -26.64 1.33
N LYS A 148 7.41 -26.73 1.43
CA LYS A 148 8.17 -27.97 1.31
C LYS A 148 8.70 -28.43 2.65
N ASP A 149 9.76 -27.80 3.15
CA ASP A 149 10.54 -28.32 4.27
C ASP A 149 9.73 -28.38 5.57
N LEU A 150 9.08 -27.27 5.93
CA LEU A 150 8.24 -27.21 7.13
C LEU A 150 7.02 -28.14 7.03
N LYS A 151 6.42 -28.25 5.84
CA LYS A 151 5.28 -29.13 5.60
C LYS A 151 5.64 -30.62 5.66
N GLU A 152 6.84 -30.98 5.18
CA GLU A 152 7.39 -32.32 5.28
C GLU A 152 7.68 -32.69 6.75
N ILE A 153 8.28 -31.79 7.52
CA ILE A 153 8.51 -32.00 8.96
C ILE A 153 7.18 -32.17 9.71
N GLN A 154 6.17 -31.34 9.43
CA GLN A 154 4.84 -31.51 10.01
C GLN A 154 4.21 -32.87 9.66
N HIS A 155 4.45 -33.37 8.45
CA HIS A 155 4.01 -34.71 8.04
C HIS A 155 4.70 -35.80 8.86
N HIS A 156 6.02 -35.72 9.04
CA HIS A 156 6.79 -36.66 9.85
C HIS A 156 6.36 -36.67 11.32
N LEU A 157 6.19 -35.49 11.93
CA LEU A 157 5.71 -35.35 13.31
C LEU A 157 4.32 -35.96 13.48
N LYS A 158 3.38 -35.69 12.58
CA LYS A 158 2.03 -36.28 12.62
C LYS A 158 2.06 -37.81 12.48
N LYS A 159 2.92 -38.33 11.61
CA LYS A 159 3.09 -39.78 11.40
C LYS A 159 3.70 -40.44 12.63
N MET A 160 4.73 -39.82 13.22
CA MET A 160 5.37 -40.28 14.45
C MET A 160 4.36 -40.32 15.60
N GLU A 161 3.60 -39.25 15.82
CA GLU A 161 2.60 -39.19 16.89
C GLU A 161 1.52 -40.28 16.73
N GLY A 162 1.08 -40.54 15.49
CA GLY A 162 0.17 -41.65 15.20
C GLY A 162 0.76 -43.03 15.56
N ARG A 163 2.05 -43.26 15.27
CA ARG A 163 2.74 -44.51 15.65
C ARG A 163 2.98 -44.61 17.15
N ARG A 164 3.25 -43.48 17.83
CA ARG A 164 3.37 -43.40 19.30
C ARG A 164 2.08 -43.85 19.98
N LEU A 165 0.93 -43.37 19.49
CA LEU A 165 -0.39 -43.75 20.01
C LEU A 165 -0.71 -45.24 19.78
N ASP A 166 -0.36 -45.81 18.61
CA ASP A 166 -0.52 -47.25 18.34
C ASP A 166 0.35 -48.11 19.27
N PHE A 167 1.60 -47.71 19.47
CA PHE A 167 2.50 -48.37 20.41
C PHE A 167 1.97 -48.30 21.85
N ASP A 168 1.59 -47.11 22.33
CA ASP A 168 1.03 -46.93 23.66
C ASP A 168 -0.25 -47.77 23.86
N TYR A 169 -1.10 -47.88 22.83
CA TYR A 169 -2.31 -48.71 22.85
C TYR A 169 -1.99 -50.21 22.98
N LYS A 170 -1.07 -50.73 22.17
CA LYS A 170 -0.66 -52.14 22.20
C LYS A 170 0.07 -52.49 23.50
N LYS A 171 0.96 -51.62 23.97
CA LYS A 171 1.68 -51.76 25.23
C LYS A 171 0.73 -51.83 26.43
N LYS A 172 -0.34 -51.02 26.46
CA LYS A 172 -1.36 -51.08 27.52
C LYS A 172 -2.17 -52.38 27.52
N ARG A 173 -2.16 -53.14 26.42
CA ARG A 173 -2.85 -54.42 26.26
C ARG A 173 -1.89 -55.61 26.26
N GLN A 174 -0.69 -55.43 26.83
CA GLN A 174 0.27 -56.52 27.02
C GLN A 174 -0.40 -57.70 27.75
N GLY A 175 -0.26 -58.91 27.20
CA GLY A 175 -0.97 -60.12 27.63
C GLY A 175 -2.26 -60.44 26.84
N LYS A 176 -2.81 -59.49 26.07
CA LYS A 176 -3.90 -59.73 25.08
C LYS A 176 -3.45 -59.57 23.63
N VAL A 177 -2.32 -58.91 23.41
CA VAL A 177 -1.68 -58.68 22.11
C VAL A 177 -0.40 -59.51 22.07
N GLN A 178 -0.05 -60.05 20.90
CA GLN A 178 1.20 -60.81 20.75
C GLN A 178 2.41 -59.89 20.95
N ASP A 179 3.43 -60.37 21.65
CA ASP A 179 4.65 -59.58 21.93
C ASP A 179 5.33 -59.12 20.64
N GLU A 180 5.24 -59.90 19.56
CA GLU A 180 5.80 -59.55 18.25
C GLU A 180 5.09 -58.34 17.62
N GLU A 181 3.77 -58.18 17.84
CA GLU A 181 3.03 -57.01 17.37
C GLU A 181 3.37 -55.73 18.16
N ILE A 182 3.67 -55.87 19.46
CA ILE A 182 4.12 -54.77 20.30
C ILE A 182 5.53 -54.33 19.86
N LYS A 183 6.41 -55.29 19.59
CA LYS A 183 7.77 -55.04 19.10
C LYS A 183 7.77 -54.35 17.73
N GLN A 184 6.94 -54.81 16.79
CA GLN A 184 6.78 -54.14 15.49
C GLN A 184 6.22 -52.72 15.60
N ALA A 185 5.34 -52.46 16.57
CA ALA A 185 4.81 -51.11 16.80
C ALA A 185 5.89 -50.17 17.37
N LEU A 186 6.74 -50.68 18.26
CA LEU A 186 7.89 -49.95 18.79
C LEU A 186 8.90 -49.61 17.67
N GLU A 187 9.30 -50.58 16.86
CA GLU A 187 10.24 -50.39 15.76
C GLU A 187 9.73 -49.32 14.77
N LYS A 188 8.44 -49.39 14.40
CA LYS A 188 7.82 -48.36 13.58
C LYS A 188 7.84 -46.99 14.25
N PHE A 189 7.54 -46.90 15.56
CA PHE A 189 7.59 -45.64 16.28
C PHE A 189 9.01 -45.05 16.25
N ASP A 190 10.02 -45.85 16.60
CA ASP A 190 11.42 -45.43 16.64
C ASP A 190 11.91 -44.95 15.26
N GLU A 191 11.63 -45.69 14.18
CA GLU A 191 11.94 -45.27 12.80
C GLU A 191 11.33 -43.90 12.44
N SER A 192 10.06 -43.66 12.83
CA SER A 192 9.42 -42.39 12.51
C SER A 192 9.89 -41.24 13.40
N LYS A 193 10.30 -41.55 14.63
CA LYS A 193 10.93 -40.59 15.51
C LYS A 193 12.28 -40.15 14.93
N GLU A 194 13.13 -41.10 14.52
CA GLU A 194 14.45 -40.82 13.94
C GLU A 194 14.34 -39.96 12.67
N ILE A 195 13.40 -40.27 11.77
CA ILE A 195 13.15 -39.46 10.57
C ILE A 195 12.71 -38.04 10.95
N ALA A 196 11.75 -37.88 11.88
CA ALA A 196 11.29 -36.56 12.30
C ALA A 196 12.40 -35.75 12.97
N GLU A 197 13.18 -36.40 13.84
CA GLU A 197 14.31 -35.82 14.56
C GLU A 197 15.40 -35.34 13.61
N GLN A 198 15.79 -36.17 12.65
CA GLN A 198 16.78 -35.80 11.63
C GLN A 198 16.30 -34.63 10.76
N SER A 199 15.04 -34.63 10.33
CA SER A 199 14.48 -33.52 9.54
C SER A 199 14.42 -32.21 10.32
N MET A 200 14.04 -32.25 11.60
CA MET A 200 14.06 -31.06 12.48
C MET A 200 15.49 -30.56 12.70
N PHE A 201 16.43 -31.46 12.96
CA PHE A 201 17.83 -31.12 13.17
C PHE A 201 18.43 -30.43 11.93
N ASN A 202 18.22 -31.01 10.74
CA ASN A 202 18.74 -30.44 9.49
C ASN A 202 18.21 -29.03 9.22
N LEU A 203 16.92 -28.80 9.49
CA LEU A 203 16.31 -27.48 9.35
C LEU A 203 16.95 -26.46 10.32
N LEU A 204 17.13 -26.83 11.58
CA LEU A 204 17.65 -25.95 12.62
C LEU A 204 19.15 -25.67 12.47
N GLU A 205 19.93 -26.60 11.94
CA GLU A 205 21.35 -26.39 11.60
C GLU A 205 21.52 -25.53 10.34
N SER A 206 20.50 -25.45 9.48
CA SER A 206 20.52 -24.63 8.27
C SER A 206 19.96 -23.21 8.49
N ASP A 207 19.90 -22.74 9.75
CA ASP A 207 19.32 -21.44 10.15
C ASP A 207 20.00 -20.22 9.49
N ILE A 208 21.24 -20.40 9.03
CA ILE A 208 22.02 -19.41 8.30
C ILE A 208 21.35 -19.00 6.98
N GLU A 209 20.57 -19.88 6.35
CA GLU A 209 19.83 -19.54 5.12
C GLU A 209 18.75 -18.50 5.41
N GLN A 210 18.05 -18.60 6.55
CA GLN A 210 17.04 -17.63 6.97
C GLN A 210 17.68 -16.28 7.33
N VAL A 211 18.88 -16.28 7.91
CA VAL A 211 19.65 -15.04 8.12
C VAL A 211 20.01 -14.40 6.78
N SER A 212 20.44 -15.19 5.78
CA SER A 212 20.73 -14.67 4.44
C SER A 212 19.48 -14.09 3.76
N GLN A 213 18.32 -14.70 3.94
CA GLN A 213 17.05 -14.18 3.42
C GLN A 213 16.72 -12.82 4.04
N LEU A 214 16.87 -12.68 5.37
CA LEU A 214 16.68 -11.38 6.04
C LEU A 214 17.66 -10.31 5.53
N ALA A 215 18.92 -10.68 5.29
CA ALA A 215 19.90 -9.77 4.71
C ALA A 215 19.47 -9.29 3.30
N ALA A 216 18.87 -10.16 2.48
CA ALA A 216 18.34 -9.79 1.17
C ALA A 216 17.20 -8.75 1.27
N LEU A 217 16.28 -8.92 2.24
CA LEU A 217 15.23 -7.92 2.49
C LEU A 217 15.81 -6.56 2.85
N VAL A 218 16.79 -6.52 3.77
CA VAL A 218 17.43 -5.27 4.21
C VAL A 218 18.18 -4.62 3.05
N GLN A 219 18.91 -5.39 2.25
CA GLN A 219 19.66 -4.87 1.12
C GLN A 219 18.72 -4.26 0.05
N ALA A 220 17.61 -4.93 -0.26
CA ALA A 220 16.62 -4.43 -1.20
C ALA A 220 16.01 -3.09 -0.73
N GLN A 221 15.69 -2.98 0.57
CA GLN A 221 15.17 -1.73 1.15
C GLN A 221 16.21 -0.61 1.14
N LEU A 222 17.46 -0.92 1.47
CA LEU A 222 18.56 0.05 1.45
C LEU A 222 18.78 0.63 0.05
N GLU A 223 18.79 -0.23 -0.96
CA GLU A 223 18.94 0.20 -2.35
C GLU A 223 17.76 1.05 -2.82
N TYR A 224 16.52 0.64 -2.51
CA TYR A 224 15.32 1.42 -2.78
C TYR A 224 15.40 2.82 -2.19
N HIS A 225 15.71 2.94 -0.89
CA HIS A 225 15.76 4.23 -0.22
C HIS A 225 16.93 5.10 -0.71
N SER A 226 18.07 4.49 -1.04
CA SER A 226 19.23 5.22 -1.56
C SER A 226 18.92 5.83 -2.93
N ARG A 227 18.38 5.04 -3.86
CA ARG A 227 17.97 5.55 -5.19
C ARG A 227 16.86 6.58 -5.10
N ALA A 228 15.85 6.36 -4.24
CA ALA A 228 14.80 7.34 -4.02
C ALA A 228 15.34 8.68 -3.50
N ALA A 229 16.30 8.64 -2.57
CA ALA A 229 16.94 9.84 -2.07
C ALA A 229 17.73 10.58 -3.15
N GLU A 230 18.45 9.86 -4.03
CA GLU A 230 19.17 10.46 -5.16
C GLU A 230 18.23 11.19 -6.12
N ILE A 231 17.10 10.56 -6.50
CA ILE A 231 16.09 11.16 -7.37
C ILE A 231 15.51 12.43 -6.73
N LEU A 232 15.14 12.37 -5.45
CA LEU A 232 14.58 13.51 -4.73
C LEU A 232 15.59 14.64 -4.54
N GLN A 233 16.87 14.33 -4.33
CA GLN A 233 17.93 15.34 -4.25
C GLN A 233 18.10 16.07 -5.60
N GLN A 234 18.11 15.32 -6.71
CA GLN A 234 18.17 15.91 -8.05
C GLN A 234 16.96 16.79 -8.33
N LEU A 235 15.76 16.32 -7.99
CA LEU A 235 14.53 17.12 -8.13
C LEU A 235 14.59 18.39 -7.29
N SER A 236 15.02 18.30 -6.03
CA SER A 236 15.15 19.46 -5.14
C SER A 236 16.07 20.52 -5.74
N SER A 237 17.24 20.10 -6.26
CA SER A 237 18.19 20.99 -6.94
C SER A 237 17.56 21.67 -8.17
N LYS A 238 16.86 20.90 -9.02
CA LYS A 238 16.13 21.44 -10.18
C LYS A 238 15.08 22.47 -9.76
N MET A 239 14.35 22.22 -8.67
CA MET A 239 13.32 23.13 -8.16
C MET A 239 13.93 24.44 -7.62
N GLU A 240 15.05 24.37 -6.90
CA GLU A 240 15.77 25.55 -6.41
C GLU A 240 16.30 26.42 -7.55
N ASP A 241 16.90 25.81 -8.58
CA ASP A 241 17.41 26.51 -9.74
C ASP A 241 16.27 27.16 -10.55
N ARG A 242 15.13 26.46 -10.68
CA ARG A 242 13.94 27.00 -11.33
C ARG A 242 13.35 28.19 -10.53
N TYR A 243 13.30 28.08 -9.21
CA TYR A 243 12.85 29.17 -8.35
C TYR A 243 13.77 30.40 -8.44
N ARG A 244 15.09 30.19 -8.38
CA ARG A 244 16.10 31.24 -8.53
C ARG A 244 16.01 31.93 -9.91
N SER A 245 15.82 31.14 -10.97
CA SER A 245 15.65 31.64 -12.33
C SER A 245 14.35 32.44 -12.50
N ALA A 246 13.26 32.00 -11.87
CA ALA A 246 11.98 32.70 -11.89
C ALA A 246 12.04 34.07 -11.18
N LEU A 247 12.78 34.16 -10.06
CA LEU A 247 13.00 35.42 -9.35
C LEU A 247 13.85 36.42 -10.14
N SER A 248 14.80 35.93 -10.95
CA SER A 248 15.69 36.77 -11.77
C SER A 248 15.03 37.27 -13.06
N SER A 249 14.03 36.55 -13.60
CA SER A 249 13.56 36.70 -14.98
C SER A 249 12.31 37.56 -15.20
N LYS A 250 11.63 38.11 -14.17
CA LYS A 250 10.39 38.89 -14.38
C LYS A 250 10.34 40.21 -13.60
N PRO A 251 10.32 41.39 -14.27
CA PRO A 251 9.51 42.50 -13.79
C PRO A 251 8.03 42.08 -13.83
N ARG A 252 7.24 42.40 -12.78
CA ARG A 252 5.80 42.08 -12.74
C ARG A 252 5.12 42.61 -14.02
N LYS A 253 4.52 41.72 -14.82
CA LYS A 253 3.55 42.13 -15.83
C LYS A 253 2.33 42.68 -15.10
N GLU A 254 2.16 43.99 -15.16
CA GLU A 254 0.95 44.65 -14.67
C GLU A 254 -0.23 44.20 -15.55
N TYR A 255 -1.28 43.70 -14.92
CA TYR A 255 -2.49 43.29 -15.62
C TYR A 255 -3.14 44.54 -16.22
N SER A 256 -3.03 44.69 -17.54
CA SER A 256 -3.83 45.66 -18.28
C SER A 256 -5.15 44.98 -18.66
N PRO A 257 -6.29 45.34 -18.03
CA PRO A 257 -7.57 44.83 -18.48
C PRO A 257 -7.74 45.20 -19.94
N LYS A 258 -8.05 44.20 -20.77
CA LYS A 258 -8.44 44.46 -22.16
C LYS A 258 -9.63 45.43 -22.12
N PRO A 259 -9.68 46.43 -23.04
CA PRO A 259 -10.84 47.30 -23.14
C PRO A 259 -12.10 46.43 -23.19
N ARG A 260 -13.08 46.73 -22.32
CA ARG A 260 -14.41 46.13 -22.44
C ARG A 260 -14.85 46.32 -23.89
N MET A 261 -15.34 45.25 -24.53
CA MET A 261 -15.98 45.35 -25.84
C MET A 261 -17.07 46.43 -25.76
N THR A 262 -16.79 47.60 -26.29
CA THR A 262 -17.77 48.65 -26.48
C THR A 262 -18.50 48.34 -27.77
N LEU A 263 -19.80 48.07 -27.66
CA LEU A 263 -20.68 48.06 -28.82
C LEU A 263 -20.71 49.50 -29.37
N GLU A 264 -19.97 49.76 -30.44
CA GLU A 264 -20.08 51.02 -31.17
C GLU A 264 -21.44 51.06 -31.87
N LEU A 265 -22.44 51.60 -31.17
CA LEU A 265 -23.65 52.10 -31.81
C LEU A 265 -23.25 53.36 -32.55
N LEU A 266 -23.13 53.28 -33.88
CA LEU A 266 -22.99 54.46 -34.72
C LEU A 266 -24.11 55.47 -34.37
N PRO A 267 -23.81 56.78 -34.36
CA PRO A 267 -24.83 57.78 -34.10
C PRO A 267 -25.93 57.68 -35.16
N PRO A 268 -27.21 57.80 -34.76
CA PRO A 268 -28.30 57.71 -35.71
C PRO A 268 -28.18 58.87 -36.70
N SER A 269 -28.08 58.51 -37.98
CA SER A 269 -28.37 59.40 -39.08
C SER A 269 -29.76 59.99 -38.88
N GLU A 270 -29.86 61.31 -38.71
CA GLU A 270 -31.13 62.00 -38.87
C GLU A 270 -31.57 61.86 -40.32
N SER A 271 -32.58 61.01 -40.59
CA SER A 271 -33.80 61.39 -41.31
C SER A 271 -34.58 60.16 -41.80
N HIS A 272 -35.87 60.16 -41.43
CA HIS A 272 -37.02 59.55 -42.12
C HIS A 272 -37.53 58.16 -41.71
N ASN A 273 -38.60 58.24 -40.90
CA ASN A 273 -39.93 57.64 -41.11
C ASN A 273 -40.23 56.21 -40.62
N GLY A 274 -41.04 56.16 -39.56
CA GLY A 274 -42.26 55.33 -39.53
C GLY A 274 -42.17 54.00 -38.76
N GLY A 275 -42.95 53.88 -37.69
CA GLY A 275 -43.37 52.57 -37.18
C GLY A 275 -43.45 52.43 -35.66
N ILE A 276 -44.48 53.01 -35.07
CA ILE A 276 -44.93 52.76 -33.68
C ILE A 276 -45.41 51.30 -33.61
N HIS A 277 -44.93 50.46 -32.68
CA HIS A 277 -45.74 49.48 -31.94
C HIS A 277 -45.07 49.06 -30.61
N SER A 278 -45.84 49.21 -29.53
CA SER A 278 -45.80 48.65 -28.16
C SER A 278 -44.80 47.49 -27.88
N ALA A 279 -44.17 47.36 -26.71
CA ALA A 279 -44.78 47.41 -25.38
C ALA A 279 -43.75 47.47 -24.22
N LYS A 280 -44.12 48.22 -23.18
CA LYS A 280 -43.92 47.98 -21.73
C LYS A 280 -42.50 47.74 -21.16
N SER A 281 -42.05 48.76 -20.43
CA SER A 281 -41.18 48.80 -19.24
C SER A 281 -41.35 47.60 -18.25
N PRO A 282 -40.40 47.34 -17.30
CA PRO A 282 -39.52 48.32 -16.67
C PRO A 282 -38.06 47.93 -16.45
N GLY A 283 -37.20 48.96 -16.53
CA GLY A 283 -35.93 48.96 -15.84
C GLY A 283 -36.15 48.94 -14.33
N ARG A 284 -35.41 48.07 -13.65
CA ARG A 284 -35.22 48.11 -12.21
C ARG A 284 -33.75 48.42 -11.96
N SER A 285 -33.45 49.69 -11.73
CA SER A 285 -32.24 50.06 -10.98
C SER A 285 -32.44 49.51 -9.55
N PRO A 286 -31.52 48.71 -8.97
CA PRO A 286 -31.64 48.38 -7.56
C PRO A 286 -31.27 49.61 -6.74
N ALA A 287 -32.17 49.95 -5.81
CA ALA A 287 -31.96 50.88 -4.71
C ALA A 287 -30.78 50.42 -3.82
N PRO A 288 -30.30 51.25 -2.86
CA PRO A 288 -29.25 50.86 -1.93
C PRO A 288 -29.73 49.62 -1.16
N MET A 289 -29.05 48.49 -1.34
CA MET A 289 -29.37 47.26 -0.60
C MET A 289 -28.66 47.33 0.75
N ASP A 290 -29.39 47.69 1.81
CA ASP A 290 -28.97 47.52 3.22
C ASP A 290 -28.99 46.04 3.66
N GLN A 291 -29.17 45.10 2.72
CA GLN A 291 -29.27 43.67 2.99
C GLN A 291 -27.94 42.98 2.68
N PRO A 292 -27.44 42.09 3.57
CA PRO A 292 -26.23 41.31 3.32
C PRO A 292 -26.29 40.59 1.98
N CYS A 293 -25.29 40.82 1.14
CA CYS A 293 -25.24 40.24 -0.19
C CYS A 293 -23.80 40.14 -0.72
N CYS A 294 -23.62 39.23 -1.66
CA CYS A 294 -22.36 39.02 -2.36
C CYS A 294 -22.62 38.90 -3.86
N ARG A 295 -21.58 39.13 -4.65
CA ARG A 295 -21.57 38.94 -6.10
C ARG A 295 -20.76 37.70 -6.44
N ALA A 296 -21.30 36.82 -7.26
CA ALA A 296 -20.57 35.66 -7.79
C ALA A 296 -19.39 36.10 -8.66
N LEU A 297 -18.20 35.59 -8.35
CA LEU A 297 -16.97 35.78 -9.12
C LEU A 297 -16.79 34.73 -10.23
N TYR A 298 -17.42 33.56 -10.06
CA TYR A 298 -17.35 32.43 -10.98
C TYR A 298 -18.72 31.72 -11.04
N ASP A 299 -18.96 30.97 -12.10
CA ASP A 299 -20.06 30.00 -12.15
C ASP A 299 -19.83 28.91 -11.08
N PHE A 300 -20.90 28.51 -10.39
CA PHE A 300 -20.88 27.42 -9.43
C PHE A 300 -22.00 26.44 -9.75
N GLU A 301 -21.63 25.23 -10.14
CA GLU A 301 -22.57 24.13 -10.40
C GLU A 301 -22.64 23.25 -9.14
N PRO A 302 -23.85 23.05 -8.56
CA PRO A 302 -23.99 22.27 -7.34
C PRO A 302 -23.79 20.79 -7.62
N GLU A 303 -22.92 20.14 -6.84
CA GLU A 303 -22.65 18.70 -6.91
C GLU A 303 -23.40 17.91 -5.82
N ASN A 304 -23.76 18.56 -4.71
CA ASN A 304 -24.44 17.94 -3.57
C ASN A 304 -25.84 18.53 -3.32
N GLU A 305 -26.72 17.73 -2.72
CA GLU A 305 -28.04 18.21 -2.28
C GLU A 305 -27.87 19.30 -1.20
N GLY A 306 -28.44 20.48 -1.45
CA GLY A 306 -28.37 21.64 -0.57
C GLY A 306 -27.40 22.75 -1.02
N GLU A 307 -26.60 22.51 -2.06
CA GLU A 307 -25.75 23.53 -2.67
C GLU A 307 -26.54 24.49 -3.57
N LEU A 308 -26.18 25.77 -3.55
CA LEU A 308 -26.86 26.79 -4.36
C LEU A 308 -26.07 27.09 -5.64
N GLY A 309 -26.58 26.66 -6.80
CA GLY A 309 -25.99 27.00 -8.09
C GLY A 309 -26.23 28.45 -8.52
N PHE A 310 -25.22 29.07 -9.12
CA PHE A 310 -25.28 30.45 -9.65
C PHE A 310 -24.29 30.69 -10.78
N LYS A 311 -24.43 31.81 -11.49
CA LYS A 311 -23.54 32.24 -12.57
C LYS A 311 -22.68 33.44 -12.17
N GLU A 312 -21.53 33.59 -12.80
CA GLU A 312 -20.66 34.76 -12.65
C GLU A 312 -21.47 36.05 -12.83
N GLY A 313 -21.34 36.96 -11.86
CA GLY A 313 -22.03 38.24 -11.83
C GLY A 313 -23.39 38.25 -11.12
N ASP A 314 -23.92 37.08 -10.75
CA ASP A 314 -25.16 37.00 -9.97
C ASP A 314 -25.02 37.66 -8.60
N ILE A 315 -26.09 38.32 -8.13
CA ILE A 315 -26.18 38.90 -6.80
C ILE A 315 -26.96 37.96 -5.89
N ILE A 316 -26.27 37.40 -4.91
CA ILE A 316 -26.80 36.42 -3.97
C ILE A 316 -27.05 37.14 -2.64
N THR A 317 -28.23 36.94 -2.07
CA THR A 317 -28.54 37.45 -0.73
C THR A 317 -27.88 36.54 0.29
N LEU A 318 -27.01 37.06 1.14
CA LEU A 318 -26.37 36.28 2.22
C LEU A 318 -27.36 36.14 3.38
N THR A 319 -27.54 34.91 3.86
CA THR A 319 -28.42 34.62 5.00
C THR A 319 -27.66 34.15 6.22
N ASN A 320 -26.57 33.39 6.05
CA ASN A 320 -25.76 32.90 7.16
C ASN A 320 -24.33 32.53 6.72
N GLN A 321 -23.40 32.46 7.68
CA GLN A 321 -22.09 31.83 7.49
C GLN A 321 -22.09 30.50 8.23
N ILE A 322 -21.86 29.41 7.50
CA ILE A 322 -21.87 28.06 8.08
C ILE A 322 -20.55 27.80 8.80
N ASP A 323 -19.43 28.15 8.17
CA ASP A 323 -18.07 28.02 8.69
C ASP A 323 -17.08 28.95 7.94
N ASP A 324 -15.79 28.76 8.13
CA ASP A 324 -14.72 29.56 7.50
C ASP A 324 -14.60 29.37 5.97
N ASN A 325 -15.34 28.43 5.39
CA ASN A 325 -15.27 28.06 3.98
C ASN A 325 -16.60 28.18 3.23
N TRP A 326 -17.74 28.21 3.93
CA TRP A 326 -19.08 28.19 3.32
C TRP A 326 -20.01 29.30 3.80
N TYR A 327 -20.66 29.97 2.84
CA TYR A 327 -21.83 30.82 3.07
C TYR A 327 -23.11 30.09 2.72
N GLU A 328 -24.21 30.48 3.37
CA GLU A 328 -25.57 30.18 2.97
C GLU A 328 -26.22 31.46 2.42
N GLY A 329 -26.95 31.32 1.32
CA GLY A 329 -27.65 32.44 0.72
C GLY A 329 -28.85 32.03 -0.12
N MET A 330 -29.44 33.02 -0.77
CA MET A 330 -30.61 32.85 -1.61
C MET A 330 -30.51 33.67 -2.89
N ILE A 331 -30.84 33.04 -4.01
CA ILE A 331 -31.01 33.70 -5.32
C ILE A 331 -32.20 33.10 -6.05
N ASN A 332 -33.03 33.95 -6.67
CA ASN A 332 -34.23 33.53 -7.41
C ASN A 332 -35.20 32.62 -6.62
N GLY A 333 -35.24 32.76 -5.28
CA GLY A 333 -36.09 31.96 -4.40
C GLY A 333 -35.55 30.56 -4.07
N GLN A 334 -34.33 30.23 -4.51
CA GLN A 334 -33.62 29.01 -4.14
C GLN A 334 -32.58 29.34 -3.08
N SER A 335 -32.50 28.50 -2.05
CA SER A 335 -31.55 28.62 -0.95
C SER A 335 -30.62 27.44 -0.92
N GLY A 336 -29.38 27.70 -0.50
CA GLY A 336 -28.37 26.67 -0.33
C GLY A 336 -27.02 27.27 0.06
N PHE A 337 -26.05 26.39 0.24
CA PHE A 337 -24.70 26.75 0.63
C PHE A 337 -23.75 26.82 -0.58
N PHE A 338 -22.74 27.68 -0.49
CA PHE A 338 -21.71 27.85 -1.52
C PHE A 338 -20.36 28.32 -0.95
N PRO A 339 -19.25 28.07 -1.65
CA PRO A 339 -17.92 28.40 -1.14
C PRO A 339 -17.68 29.91 -1.09
N ILE A 340 -17.07 30.39 -0.01
CA ILE A 340 -16.74 31.82 0.19
C ILE A 340 -15.83 32.35 -0.92
N ASN A 341 -14.87 31.54 -1.38
CA ASN A 341 -13.89 31.94 -2.39
C ASN A 341 -14.48 32.15 -3.80
N TYR A 342 -15.77 31.84 -3.99
CA TYR A 342 -16.47 32.01 -5.27
C TYR A 342 -17.25 33.33 -5.34
N VAL A 343 -17.23 34.14 -4.27
CA VAL A 343 -18.03 35.36 -4.18
C VAL A 343 -17.23 36.55 -3.64
N ASP A 344 -17.64 37.74 -4.04
CA ASP A 344 -17.15 39.04 -3.56
C ASP A 344 -18.24 39.66 -2.67
N ILE A 345 -17.93 39.84 -1.38
CA ILE A 345 -18.90 40.34 -0.39
C ILE A 345 -19.15 41.83 -0.65
N LEU A 346 -20.38 42.18 -0.98
CA LEU A 346 -20.79 43.58 -1.20
C LEU A 346 -21.28 44.22 0.11
N VAL A 347 -22.08 43.46 0.87
CA VAL A 347 -22.60 43.84 2.18
C VAL A 347 -22.44 42.62 3.10
N PRO A 348 -21.61 42.71 4.16
CA PRO A 348 -21.37 41.57 5.05
C PRO A 348 -22.59 41.23 5.90
N LEU A 349 -22.64 40.01 6.42
CA LEU A 349 -23.61 39.61 7.43
C LEU A 349 -23.40 40.44 8.73
N PRO A 350 -24.48 40.88 9.41
CA PRO A 350 -24.36 41.50 10.72
C PRO A 350 -23.80 40.49 11.73
N HIS A 351 -22.88 40.95 12.58
CA HIS A 351 -22.18 40.15 13.60
C HIS A 351 -23.10 39.46 14.61
#